data_AF-A0A9E3QJ43-F1
#
_entry.id   AF-A0A9E3QJ43-F1
#
_cell.length_a   1.000
_cell.length_b   1.000
_cell.length_c   1.000
_cell.angle_alpha   90.00
_cell.angle_beta   90.00
_cell.angle_gamma   90.00
#
_symmetry.space_group_name_H-M   'P 1'
#
loop_
_entity.id
_entity.type
_entity.pdbx_description
1 polymer ?
#
loop_
_entity_poly.entity_id
_entity_poly.type
_entity_poly.pdbx_seq_one_letter_code
_entity_poly.pdbx_strand_id
1 'polypeptide(L)'
;MTLTWYDGNRRPPDEVKALIGNRPLSDQGSLYIGTEGVLYSPYIAPPVLLPAEKFADYKRPEPQGDNHYLQFVEACRGNGQTSTPFAYSGPLTEMVLLGCLATRFPQTTLAWNAESLKITNVEEANRFVRREYRKGYETEGL
;
A
#
# COMPACT_ATOMS: atom_id res chain seq x y z
N MET A 1 6.81 -11.15 5.02
CA MET A 1 7.32 -9.85 4.53
C MET A 1 6.68 -8.76 5.38
N THR A 2 7.45 -7.78 5.86
CA THR A 2 6.93 -6.67 6.66
C THR A 2 6.78 -5.44 5.76
N LEU A 3 5.63 -4.77 5.83
CA LEU A 3 5.40 -3.49 5.18
C LEU A 3 5.23 -2.42 6.26
N THR A 4 6.00 -1.34 6.14
CA THR A 4 5.82 -0.15 6.97
C THR A 4 5.50 1.03 6.08
N TRP A 5 4.34 1.65 6.30
CA TRP A 5 3.91 2.83 5.57
C TRP A 5 3.95 4.05 6.48
N TYR A 6 4.52 5.13 5.96
CA TYR A 6 4.59 6.44 6.62
C TYR A 6 3.80 7.44 5.78
N ASP A 7 3.02 8.29 6.45
CA ASP A 7 2.22 9.34 5.82
C ASP A 7 2.35 10.67 6.58
N GLY A 8 2.02 11.77 5.91
CA GLY A 8 2.13 13.12 6.45
C GLY A 8 3.56 13.49 6.83
N ASN A 9 3.78 13.91 8.08
CA ASN A 9 5.09 14.29 8.60
C ASN A 9 5.90 13.12 9.15
N ARG A 10 5.32 11.91 9.25
CA ARG A 10 6.10 10.73 9.65
C ARG A 10 7.00 10.32 8.49
N ARG A 11 8.23 9.95 8.81
CA ARG A 11 9.25 9.50 7.86
C ARG A 11 9.88 8.20 8.38
N PRO A 12 10.49 7.39 7.51
CA PRO A 12 11.28 6.23 7.93
C PRO A 12 12.37 6.62 8.94
N PRO A 13 12.75 5.71 9.86
CA PRO A 13 13.83 5.95 10.82
C PRO A 13 15.17 6.18 10.10
N ASP A 14 16.13 6.79 10.81
CA ASP A 14 17.43 7.14 10.26
C ASP A 14 18.19 5.93 9.71
N GLU A 15 18.10 4.77 10.36
CA GLU A 15 18.70 3.52 9.85
C GLU A 15 18.15 3.09 8.48
N VAL A 16 16.86 3.31 8.21
CA VAL A 16 16.22 2.97 6.93
C VAL A 16 16.59 4.01 5.87
N LYS A 17 16.69 5.29 6.26
CA LYS A 17 17.16 6.36 5.36
C LYS A 17 18.63 6.19 5.00
N ALA A 18 19.47 5.71 5.91
CA ALA A 18 20.89 5.46 5.64
C ALA A 18 21.10 4.45 4.51
N LEU A 19 20.13 3.56 4.24
CA LEU A 19 20.20 2.58 3.15
C LEU A 19 20.27 3.20 1.75
N ILE A 20 19.86 4.46 1.57
CA ILE A 20 20.00 5.18 0.29
C ILE A 20 21.30 5.97 0.16
N GLY A 21 22.15 5.94 1.19
CA GLY A 21 23.39 6.73 1.27
C GLY A 21 23.09 8.24 1.31
N ASN A 22 23.90 9.03 0.61
CA ASN A 22 23.75 10.49 0.54
C ASN A 22 22.63 10.96 -0.40
N ARG A 23 21.79 10.06 -0.90
CA ARG A 23 20.71 10.42 -1.83
C ARG A 23 19.59 11.15 -1.09
N PRO A 24 18.93 12.12 -1.73
CA PRO A 24 17.77 12.75 -1.14
C PRO A 24 16.63 11.74 -1.03
N LEU A 25 15.99 11.71 0.15
CA LEU A 25 14.74 11.02 0.34
C LEU A 25 13.63 11.84 -0.34
N SER A 26 12.91 11.22 -1.27
CA SER A 26 11.74 11.82 -1.90
C SER A 26 10.58 11.89 -0.91
N ASP A 27 9.71 12.88 -1.06
CA ASP A 27 8.51 13.02 -0.22
C ASP A 27 7.54 11.85 -0.38
N GLN A 28 7.59 11.18 -1.52
CA GLN A 28 6.81 9.98 -1.81
C GLN A 28 7.70 8.94 -2.48
N GLY A 29 7.46 7.66 -2.19
CA GLY A 29 8.20 6.57 -2.81
C GLY A 29 8.16 5.30 -1.97
N SER A 30 9.01 4.36 -2.33
CA SER A 30 9.10 3.06 -1.67
C SER A 30 10.56 2.61 -1.55
N LEU A 31 10.85 1.88 -0.48
CA LEU A 31 12.11 1.18 -0.26
C LEU A 31 11.82 -0.31 -0.17
N TYR A 32 12.43 -1.09 -1.05
CA TYR A 32 12.37 -2.55 -0.98
C TYR A 32 13.72 -3.03 -0.44
N ILE A 33 13.71 -3.56 0.77
CA ILE A 33 14.90 -4.01 1.48
C ILE A 33 15.03 -5.51 1.26
N GLY A 34 15.96 -5.91 0.39
CA GLY A 34 16.28 -7.30 0.11
C GLY A 34 17.46 -7.80 0.95
N THR A 35 17.70 -9.11 0.88
CA THR A 35 18.88 -9.74 1.49
C THR A 35 20.19 -9.35 0.82
N GLU A 36 20.11 -8.88 -0.42
CA GLU A 36 21.25 -8.64 -1.30
C GLU A 36 21.49 -7.16 -1.65
N GLY A 37 20.59 -6.29 -1.24
CA GLY A 37 20.59 -4.88 -1.62
C GLY A 37 19.24 -4.23 -1.41
N VAL A 38 19.15 -2.96 -1.81
CA VAL A 38 17.95 -2.14 -1.64
C VAL A 38 17.52 -1.58 -3.00
N LEU A 39 16.23 -1.69 -3.30
CA LEU A 39 15.62 -0.96 -4.42
C LEU A 39 14.95 0.30 -3.85
N TYR A 40 15.49 1.45 -4.16
CA TYR A 40 14.87 2.74 -3.85
C TYR A 40 14.03 3.19 -5.04
N SER A 41 12.73 3.33 -4.85
CA SER A 41 11.77 3.75 -5.87
C SER A 41 11.15 5.11 -5.50
N PRO A 42 11.80 6.23 -5.85
CA PRO A 42 11.22 7.56 -5.66
C PRO A 42 9.97 7.80 -6.52
N TYR A 43 9.10 8.70 -6.08
CA TYR A 43 7.93 9.11 -6.85
C TYR A 43 8.34 9.88 -8.12
N ILE A 44 7.78 9.48 -9.27
CA ILE A 44 8.03 10.06 -10.60
C ILE A 44 9.55 10.12 -10.94
N ALA A 45 10.31 9.12 -10.50
CA ALA A 45 11.70 8.97 -10.93
C ALA A 45 12.05 7.47 -11.09
N PRO A 46 13.05 7.15 -11.94
CA PRO A 46 13.48 5.77 -12.11
C PRO A 46 13.92 5.16 -10.78
N PRO A 47 13.56 3.89 -10.49
CA PRO A 47 14.06 3.24 -9.29
C PRO A 47 15.58 2.99 -9.38
N VAL A 48 16.24 2.84 -8.24
CA VAL A 48 17.69 2.70 -8.13
C VAL A 48 18.01 1.46 -7.30
N LEU A 49 18.84 0.57 -7.83
CA LEU A 49 19.37 -0.58 -7.09
C LEU A 49 20.65 -0.19 -6.35
N LEU A 50 20.77 -0.63 -5.10
CA LEU A 50 21.86 -0.28 -4.18
C LEU A 50 22.45 -1.52 -3.51
N PRO A 51 23.79 -1.58 -3.31
CA PRO A 51 24.78 -0.57 -3.69
C PRO A 51 24.98 -0.52 -5.22
N ALA A 52 25.17 0.67 -5.78
CA ALA A 52 25.11 0.89 -7.23
C ALA A 52 26.17 0.08 -8.00
N GLU A 53 27.33 -0.12 -7.38
CA GLU A 53 28.48 -0.84 -7.93
C GLU A 53 28.15 -2.33 -8.15
N LYS A 54 27.36 -2.93 -7.25
CA LYS A 54 26.92 -4.32 -7.38
C LYS A 54 25.97 -4.52 -8.56
N PHE A 55 25.20 -3.49 -8.92
CA PHE A 55 24.14 -3.56 -9.93
C PHE A 55 24.46 -2.76 -11.20
N ALA A 56 25.73 -2.37 -11.41
CA ALA A 56 26.15 -1.54 -12.54
C ALA A 56 25.78 -2.16 -13.90
N ASP A 57 25.88 -3.49 -14.02
CA ASP A 57 25.56 -4.24 -15.24
C ASP A 57 24.12 -4.78 -15.27
N TYR A 58 23.30 -4.45 -14.27
CA TYR A 58 21.92 -4.91 -14.22
C TYR A 58 21.07 -4.25 -15.31
N LYS A 59 20.51 -5.08 -16.20
CA LYS A 59 19.57 -4.63 -17.23
C LYS A 59 18.16 -4.68 -16.69
N ARG A 60 17.53 -3.51 -16.55
CA ARG A 60 16.11 -3.43 -16.15
C ARG A 60 15.24 -4.13 -17.20
N PRO A 61 14.28 -4.97 -16.79
CA PRO A 61 13.33 -5.55 -17.72
C PRO A 61 12.45 -4.45 -18.32
N GLU A 62 12.17 -4.57 -19.62
CA GLU A 62 11.14 -3.76 -20.29
C GLU A 62 9.77 -4.16 -19.73
N PRO A 63 8.97 -3.22 -19.19
CA PRO A 63 7.64 -3.54 -18.71
C PRO A 63 6.77 -3.98 -19.89
N GLN A 64 6.18 -5.16 -19.79
CA GLN A 64 5.10 -5.56 -20.69
C GLN A 64 3.86 -4.77 -20.28
N GLY A 65 3.62 -3.65 -20.95
CA GLY A 65 2.44 -2.83 -20.73
C GLY A 65 1.21 -3.45 -21.38
N ASP A 66 0.08 -3.34 -20.70
CA ASP A 66 -1.23 -3.69 -21.26
C ASP A 66 -2.19 -2.51 -21.07
N ASN A 67 -3.18 -2.39 -21.95
CA ASN A 67 -4.15 -1.29 -21.84
C ASN A 67 -5.26 -1.68 -20.86
N HIS A 68 -5.17 -1.19 -19.62
CA HIS A 68 -6.13 -1.53 -18.56
C HIS A 68 -7.59 -1.17 -18.89
N TYR A 69 -7.85 -0.17 -19.75
CA TYR A 69 -9.22 0.12 -20.20
C TYR A 69 -9.75 -0.99 -21.11
N LEU A 70 -8.94 -1.46 -22.08
CA LEU A 70 -9.32 -2.58 -22.95
C LEU A 70 -9.43 -3.88 -22.15
N GLN A 71 -8.54 -4.10 -21.20
CA GLN A 71 -8.61 -5.26 -20.30
C GLN A 71 -9.93 -5.30 -19.53
N PHE A 72 -10.42 -4.15 -19.04
CA PHE A 72 -11.73 -4.07 -18.39
C PHE A 72 -12.86 -4.45 -19.35
N VAL A 73 -12.86 -3.91 -20.58
CA VAL A 73 -13.86 -4.24 -21.61
C VAL A 73 -13.86 -5.74 -21.92
N GLU A 74 -12.69 -6.34 -22.12
CA GLU A 74 -12.58 -7.78 -22.40
C GLU A 74 -13.00 -8.64 -21.21
N ALA A 75 -12.67 -8.24 -19.98
CA ALA A 75 -13.14 -8.93 -18.78
C ALA A 75 -14.68 -8.89 -18.67
N CYS A 76 -15.31 -7.75 -18.97
CA CYS A 76 -16.79 -7.66 -19.02
C CYS A 76 -17.41 -8.57 -20.09
N ARG A 77 -16.67 -8.89 -21.15
CA ARG A 77 -17.08 -9.83 -22.21
C ARG A 77 -16.80 -11.29 -21.86
N GLY A 78 -16.16 -11.58 -20.72
CA GLY A 78 -15.76 -12.91 -20.30
C GLY A 78 -14.45 -13.41 -20.90
N ASN A 79 -13.68 -12.55 -21.58
CA ASN A 79 -12.45 -12.90 -22.29
C ASN A 79 -11.18 -12.71 -21.43
N GLY A 80 -11.30 -12.73 -20.11
CA GLY A 80 -10.17 -12.55 -19.21
C GLY A 80 -10.57 -12.00 -17.84
N GLN A 81 -9.61 -11.42 -17.14
CA GLN A 81 -9.78 -10.80 -15.82
C GLN A 81 -9.18 -9.39 -15.81
N THR A 82 -9.65 -8.55 -14.89
CA THR A 82 -9.02 -7.25 -14.64
C THR A 82 -7.69 -7.44 -13.93
N SER A 83 -6.76 -6.50 -14.12
CA SER A 83 -5.46 -6.47 -13.42
C SER A 83 -5.57 -6.20 -11.92
N THR A 84 -6.72 -5.69 -11.47
CA THR A 84 -6.99 -5.32 -10.08
C THR A 84 -8.37 -5.84 -9.61
N PRO A 85 -8.55 -7.18 -9.54
CA PRO A 85 -9.83 -7.78 -9.11
C PRO A 85 -10.14 -7.46 -7.63
N PHE A 86 -11.38 -7.68 -7.17
CA PHE A 86 -11.76 -7.39 -5.78
C PHE A 86 -10.92 -8.12 -4.73
N ALA A 87 -10.42 -9.33 -5.03
CA ALA A 87 -9.51 -10.06 -4.15
C ALA A 87 -8.20 -9.30 -3.89
N TYR A 88 -7.80 -8.41 -4.80
CA TYR A 88 -6.66 -7.49 -4.63
C TYR A 88 -7.11 -6.13 -4.11
N SER A 89 -8.09 -5.51 -4.77
CA SER A 89 -8.52 -4.13 -4.50
C SER A 89 -9.24 -3.96 -3.16
N GLY A 90 -9.88 -5.02 -2.64
CA GLY A 90 -10.53 -5.03 -1.33
C GLY A 90 -9.53 -4.82 -0.19
N PRO A 91 -8.56 -5.72 0.02
CA PRO A 91 -7.51 -5.56 1.04
C PRO A 91 -6.69 -4.28 0.88
N LEU A 92 -6.43 -3.82 -0.35
CA LEU A 92 -5.78 -2.54 -0.59
C LEU A 92 -6.62 -1.37 -0.07
N THR A 93 -7.92 -1.36 -0.37
CA THR A 93 -8.85 -0.33 0.10
C THR A 93 -8.97 -0.36 1.62
N GLU A 94 -9.04 -1.54 2.22
CA GLU A 94 -9.01 -1.74 3.68
C GLU A 94 -7.79 -1.04 4.30
N MET A 95 -6.58 -1.34 3.81
CA MET A 95 -5.34 -0.73 4.30
C MET A 95 -5.36 0.80 4.21
N VAL A 96 -5.82 1.35 3.09
CA VAL A 96 -5.90 2.81 2.89
C VAL A 96 -6.91 3.45 3.86
N LEU A 97 -8.07 2.83 4.05
CA LEU A 97 -9.10 3.33 4.96
C LEU A 97 -8.67 3.30 6.43
N LEU A 98 -7.80 2.37 6.84
CA LEU A 98 -7.21 2.39 8.19
C LEU A 98 -6.38 3.66 8.42
N GLY A 99 -5.74 4.21 7.39
CA GLY A 99 -5.10 5.52 7.44
C GLY A 99 -6.09 6.63 7.79
N CYS A 100 -7.24 6.67 7.10
CA CYS A 100 -8.32 7.62 7.40
C CYS A 100 -8.92 7.44 8.80
N LEU A 101 -9.02 6.21 9.29
CA LEU A 101 -9.51 5.92 10.64
C LEU A 101 -8.52 6.44 11.69
N ALA A 102 -7.22 6.19 11.49
CA ALA A 102 -6.17 6.62 12.40
C ALA A 102 -6.11 8.15 12.61
N THR A 103 -6.46 8.95 11.61
CA THR A 103 -6.50 10.43 11.77
C THR A 103 -7.54 10.91 12.77
N ARG A 104 -8.51 10.07 13.13
CA ARG A 104 -9.53 10.38 14.15
C ARG A 104 -9.03 10.17 15.58
N PHE A 105 -7.93 9.45 15.75
CA PHE A 105 -7.34 9.07 17.04
C PHE A 105 -5.89 9.55 17.13
N PRO A 106 -5.65 10.86 17.23
CA PRO A 106 -4.29 11.40 17.28
C PRO A 106 -3.51 10.81 18.45
N GLN A 107 -2.20 10.60 18.25
CA GLN A 107 -1.27 10.04 19.23
C GLN A 107 -1.65 8.66 19.79
N THR A 108 -2.58 7.96 19.13
CA THR A 108 -3.04 6.63 19.55
C THR A 108 -2.68 5.61 18.49
N THR A 109 -2.00 4.53 18.89
CA THR A 109 -1.77 3.39 17.99
C THR A 109 -2.99 2.50 18.02
N LEU A 110 -3.58 2.23 16.86
CA LEU A 110 -4.73 1.34 16.74
C LEU A 110 -4.26 -0.02 16.21
N ALA A 111 -4.56 -1.08 16.95
CA ALA A 111 -4.23 -2.45 16.59
C ALA A 111 -5.38 -3.06 15.79
N TRP A 112 -5.13 -3.33 14.50
CA TRP A 112 -6.11 -3.88 13.58
C TRP A 112 -6.00 -5.40 13.46
N ASN A 113 -7.12 -6.10 13.58
CA ASN A 113 -7.27 -7.50 13.20
C ASN A 113 -8.06 -7.57 11.89
N ALA A 114 -7.37 -7.94 10.80
CA ALA A 114 -7.95 -8.03 9.46
C ALA A 114 -8.94 -9.18 9.30
N GLU A 115 -8.74 -10.33 9.98
CA GLU A 115 -9.64 -11.48 9.88
C GLU A 115 -11.03 -11.15 10.46
N SER A 116 -11.06 -10.46 11.60
CA SER A 116 -12.31 -10.04 12.25
C SER A 116 -12.78 -8.65 11.83
N LEU A 117 -12.00 -7.93 11.02
CA LEU A 117 -12.19 -6.52 10.67
C LEU A 117 -12.49 -5.65 11.91
N LYS A 118 -11.60 -5.70 12.92
CA LYS A 118 -11.81 -5.04 14.21
C LYS A 118 -10.55 -4.36 14.76
N ILE A 119 -10.71 -3.20 15.39
CA ILE A 119 -9.71 -2.59 16.27
C ILE A 119 -9.78 -3.27 17.64
N THR A 120 -8.67 -3.87 18.08
CA THR A 120 -8.65 -4.76 19.27
C THR A 120 -8.28 -4.06 20.56
N ASN A 121 -7.72 -2.85 20.50
CA ASN A 121 -7.18 -2.13 21.66
C ASN A 121 -7.90 -0.82 21.99
N VAL A 122 -8.80 -0.35 21.13
CA VAL A 122 -9.58 0.89 21.32
C VAL A 122 -11.00 0.63 20.83
N GLU A 123 -11.90 0.23 21.74
CA GLU A 123 -13.25 -0.25 21.36
C GLU A 123 -14.06 0.84 20.65
N GLU A 124 -13.98 2.09 21.09
CA GLU A 124 -14.71 3.21 20.49
C GLU A 124 -14.32 3.50 19.04
N ALA A 125 -13.16 3.02 18.56
CA ALA A 125 -12.73 3.17 17.18
C ALA A 125 -13.56 2.30 16.22
N ASN A 126 -14.14 1.19 16.71
CA ASN A 126 -14.91 0.27 15.89
C ASN A 126 -16.20 0.88 15.31
N ARG A 127 -16.72 1.97 15.90
CA ARG A 127 -17.85 2.74 15.33
C ARG A 127 -17.56 3.33 13.95
N PHE A 128 -16.29 3.44 13.56
CA PHE A 128 -15.86 3.97 12.27
C PHE A 128 -15.51 2.86 11.27
N VAL A 129 -15.47 1.61 11.71
CA VAL A 129 -15.18 0.44 10.87
C VAL A 129 -16.44 -0.03 10.14
N ARG A 130 -17.57 -0.06 10.87
CA ARG A 130 -18.88 -0.41 10.31
C ARG A 130 -19.81 0.78 10.35
N ARG A 131 -20.71 0.84 9.37
CA ARG A 131 -21.73 1.88 9.27
C ARG A 131 -23.09 1.27 9.55
N GLU A 132 -23.85 1.91 10.43
CA GLU A 132 -25.29 1.64 10.53
C GLU A 132 -25.99 2.24 9.31
N TYR A 133 -26.62 1.39 8.51
CA TYR A 133 -27.40 1.82 7.36
C TYR A 133 -28.80 2.25 7.78
N ARG A 134 -29.39 3.18 7.02
CA ARG A 134 -30.79 3.57 7.22
C ARG A 134 -31.70 2.39 6.91
N LYS A 135 -32.80 2.27 7.66
CA LYS A 135 -33.83 1.26 7.41
C LYS A 135 -34.24 1.19 5.92
N GLY A 136 -34.16 0.00 5.34
CA GLY A 136 -34.43 -0.29 3.93
C GLY A 136 -33.22 -0.16 2.99
N TYR A 137 -32.03 0.14 3.51
CA TYR A 137 -30.77 0.28 2.77
C TYR A 137 -29.66 -0.62 3.35
N GLU A 138 -30.02 -1.57 4.20
CA GLU A 138 -29.12 -2.60 4.72
C GLU A 138 -28.72 -3.57 3.60
N THR A 139 -27.51 -4.11 3.68
CA THR A 139 -27.02 -5.14 2.76
C THR A 139 -26.68 -6.37 3.59
N GLU A 140 -27.14 -7.54 3.16
CA GLU A 140 -26.84 -8.79 3.84
C GLU A 140 -25.32 -9.03 3.89
N GLY A 141 -24.80 -9.33 5.08
CA GLY A 141 -23.35 -9.54 5.30
C GLY A 141 -22.52 -8.28 5.52
N LEU A 142 -23.13 -7.09 5.57
CA LEU A 142 -22.45 -5.82 5.91
C LEU A 142 -22.85 -5.26 7.27
#